data_AF-A0A5J4U365-F1
#
_entry.id   AF-A0A5J4U365-F1
#
_cell.length_a   1.000
_cell.length_b   1.000
_cell.length_c   1.000
_cell.angle_alpha   90.00
_cell.angle_beta   90.00
_cell.angle_gamma   90.00
#
_symmetry.space_group_name_H-M   'P 1'
#
loop_
_entity.id
_entity.type
_entity.pdbx_description
1 polymer ?
#
loop_
_entity_poly.entity_id
_entity_poly.type
_entity_poly.pdbx_seq_one_letter_code
_entity_poly.pdbx_strand_id
1 'polypeptide(L)'
;MSLTKHVNSLLENINENRHDTQSIIHPEINFTCNFINLLIGQRSSGKTYNVFKEIIKLNDTLDDLIECKQAYDQIIEQHLTDQLDETSRKEILDAVGATDFKIKSPHTIVLFDDAMSIFKNKMSPLFKKLFKNRQPRIIYFLCLQDIIGLDAAIKSNVDSIYFFGAFNRQKFNLFFYQSSIPIDKEELWSQYVQLAKREALLVKYNEDGTTISVIQ
;
A
#
# COMPACT_ATOMS: atom_id res chain seq x y z
N MET A 1 -24.08 -9.49 -29.89
CA MET A 1 -25.29 -10.15 -29.37
C MET A 1 -24.90 -11.48 -28.74
N SER A 2 -24.94 -11.57 -27.41
CA SER A 2 -25.02 -12.77 -26.55
C SER A 2 -24.39 -12.50 -25.16
N LEU A 3 -24.75 -11.35 -24.59
CA LEU A 3 -24.54 -11.01 -23.17
C LEU A 3 -25.04 -12.16 -22.26
N THR A 4 -25.99 -12.98 -22.73
CA THR A 4 -26.58 -14.14 -22.06
C THR A 4 -25.76 -15.45 -22.14
N LYS A 5 -24.81 -15.62 -23.08
CA LYS A 5 -23.81 -16.72 -23.02
C LYS A 5 -22.67 -16.40 -22.06
N HIS A 6 -22.36 -15.11 -21.91
CA HIS A 6 -21.25 -14.63 -21.09
C HIS A 6 -21.54 -14.77 -19.59
N VAL A 7 -22.82 -14.64 -19.18
CA VAL A 7 -23.28 -14.80 -17.79
C VAL A 7 -23.43 -16.28 -17.39
N ASN A 8 -23.77 -17.18 -18.32
CA ASN A 8 -24.04 -18.59 -18.02
C ASN A 8 -22.83 -19.54 -17.99
N SER A 9 -21.58 -19.07 -18.16
CA SER A 9 -20.39 -19.89 -17.80
C SER A 9 -19.54 -19.28 -16.69
N LEU A 10 -19.79 -18.03 -16.30
CA LEU A 10 -19.36 -17.45 -15.03
C LEU A 10 -19.86 -18.24 -13.80
N LEU A 11 -20.79 -19.20 -13.96
CA LEU A 11 -21.39 -20.00 -12.89
C LEU A 11 -21.14 -21.51 -13.00
N GLU A 12 -20.50 -22.00 -14.08
CA GLU A 12 -20.20 -23.43 -14.26
C GLU A 12 -18.83 -23.84 -13.69
N ASN A 13 -18.65 -23.58 -12.38
CA ASN A 13 -17.80 -24.39 -11.51
C ASN A 13 -16.30 -24.01 -11.54
N ILE A 14 -15.81 -23.08 -10.71
CA ILE A 14 -15.61 -23.25 -9.24
C ILE A 14 -14.62 -24.39 -8.88
N ASN A 15 -13.96 -25.06 -9.84
CA ASN A 15 -12.86 -25.98 -9.52
C ASN A 15 -11.51 -25.61 -10.18
N GLU A 16 -10.56 -25.38 -9.27
CA GLU A 16 -9.11 -25.58 -9.34
C GLU A 16 -8.21 -24.47 -9.91
N ASN A 17 -7.42 -23.89 -9.00
CA ASN A 17 -6.12 -23.24 -9.21
C ASN A 17 -6.07 -22.04 -10.17
N ARG A 18 -6.57 -20.88 -9.73
CA ARG A 18 -6.05 -19.60 -10.25
C ARG A 18 -5.00 -19.05 -9.29
N HIS A 19 -3.79 -19.56 -9.41
CA HIS A 19 -2.64 -18.68 -9.28
C HIS A 19 -2.75 -17.70 -10.44
N ASP A 20 -3.22 -16.47 -10.21
CA ASP A 20 -3.05 -15.41 -11.21
C ASP A 20 -1.54 -15.25 -11.43
N THR A 21 -1.03 -15.92 -12.45
CA THR A 21 0.41 -16.02 -12.66
C THR A 21 1.00 -14.67 -13.03
N GLN A 22 0.18 -13.71 -13.51
CA GLN A 22 0.60 -12.39 -13.96
C GLN A 22 -0.53 -11.45 -14.36
N SER A 23 -0.44 -10.18 -13.94
CA SER A 23 -1.33 -9.11 -14.40
C SER A 23 -0.54 -7.82 -14.69
N ILE A 24 -0.94 -7.10 -15.74
CA ILE A 24 -0.39 -5.78 -16.07
C ILE A 24 -0.85 -4.79 -15.00
N ILE A 25 0.10 -4.08 -14.39
CA ILE A 25 -0.19 -3.15 -13.30
C ILE A 25 -0.88 -1.88 -13.84
N HIS A 26 -0.39 -1.36 -14.96
CA HIS A 26 -0.93 -0.19 -15.65
C HIS A 26 -0.49 -0.20 -17.12
N PRO A 27 -1.30 0.30 -18.09
CA PRO A 27 -0.94 0.29 -19.51
C PRO A 27 0.37 1.01 -19.84
N GLU A 28 0.75 2.00 -19.03
CA GLU A 28 1.95 2.83 -19.24
C GLU A 28 3.19 2.36 -18.47
N ILE A 29 3.04 1.30 -17.67
CA ILE A 29 4.09 0.77 -16.78
C ILE A 29 4.52 -0.59 -17.30
N ASN A 30 5.82 -0.74 -17.52
CA ASN A 30 6.39 -1.97 -18.08
C ASN A 30 6.55 -3.10 -17.05
N PHE A 31 5.97 -2.95 -15.86
CA PHE A 31 5.98 -3.96 -14.80
C PHE A 31 4.66 -4.72 -14.71
N THR A 32 4.77 -5.98 -14.34
CA THR A 32 3.68 -6.92 -14.19
C THR A 32 3.74 -7.52 -12.78
N CYS A 33 2.57 -7.68 -12.13
CA CYS A 33 2.47 -8.34 -10.84
C CYS A 33 2.89 -9.81 -10.95
N ASN A 34 3.40 -10.36 -9.84
CA ASN A 34 3.77 -11.77 -9.70
C ASN A 34 4.92 -12.25 -10.63
N PHE A 35 5.84 -11.37 -11.05
CA PHE A 35 7.04 -11.71 -11.84
C PHE A 35 8.38 -11.40 -11.15
N ILE A 36 9.40 -12.19 -11.47
CA ILE A 36 10.82 -11.85 -11.27
C ILE A 36 11.28 -11.01 -12.47
N ASN A 37 11.41 -9.70 -12.27
CA ASN A 37 11.92 -8.78 -13.28
C ASN A 37 13.46 -8.71 -13.18
N LEU A 38 14.17 -9.28 -14.17
CA LEU A 38 15.63 -9.33 -14.22
C LEU A 38 16.21 -8.23 -15.12
N LEU A 39 17.05 -7.35 -14.57
CA LEU A 39 17.71 -6.28 -15.31
C LEU A 39 19.20 -6.57 -15.54
N ILE A 40 19.60 -6.80 -16.79
CA ILE A 40 20.97 -7.18 -17.17
C ILE A 40 21.64 -6.06 -18.00
N GLY A 41 22.92 -5.77 -17.76
CA GLY A 41 23.73 -4.86 -18.58
C GLY A 41 25.07 -4.48 -17.93
N GLN A 42 25.91 -3.70 -18.60
CA GLN A 42 27.20 -3.21 -18.08
C GLN A 42 27.05 -2.24 -16.89
N ARG A 43 28.12 -2.02 -16.10
CA ARG A 43 28.10 -0.99 -15.04
C ARG A 43 27.76 0.38 -15.64
N SER A 44 27.00 1.19 -14.91
CA SER A 44 26.52 2.51 -15.34
C SER A 44 25.55 2.53 -16.54
N SER A 45 25.00 1.38 -16.96
CA SER A 45 24.05 1.30 -18.09
C SER A 45 22.62 1.75 -17.77
N GLY A 46 22.39 2.47 -16.66
CA GLY A 46 21.07 3.02 -16.31
C GLY A 46 20.00 2.03 -15.81
N LYS A 47 20.34 0.76 -15.51
CA LYS A 47 19.38 -0.24 -15.01
C LYS A 47 18.53 0.26 -13.83
N THR A 48 19.19 0.80 -12.81
CA THR A 48 18.55 1.35 -11.62
C THR A 48 17.66 2.55 -11.96
N TYR A 49 18.13 3.43 -12.85
CA TYR A 49 17.35 4.58 -13.31
C TYR A 49 16.05 4.14 -14.02
N ASN A 50 16.11 3.11 -14.86
CA ASN A 50 14.92 2.60 -15.56
C ASN A 50 13.89 2.00 -14.59
N VAL A 51 14.33 1.26 -13.56
CA VAL A 51 13.41 0.76 -12.52
C VAL A 51 12.74 1.93 -11.80
N PHE A 52 13.54 2.90 -11.35
CA PHE A 52 12.98 4.06 -10.66
C PHE A 52 12.07 4.91 -11.56
N LYS A 53 12.37 5.02 -12.86
CA LYS A 53 11.51 5.72 -13.82
C LYS A 53 10.12 5.08 -13.91
N GLU A 54 10.05 3.75 -14.01
CA GLU A 54 8.77 3.04 -14.05
C GLU A 54 8.04 3.09 -12.69
N ILE A 55 8.76 3.07 -11.57
CA ILE A 55 8.18 3.31 -10.23
C ILE A 55 7.64 4.74 -10.10
N ILE A 56 8.30 5.74 -10.69
CA ILE A 56 7.82 7.13 -10.69
C ILE A 56 6.53 7.24 -11.52
N LYS A 57 6.35 6.50 -12.61
CA LYS A 57 5.07 6.49 -13.33
C LYS A 57 3.92 5.99 -12.45
N LEU A 58 4.16 5.04 -11.54
CA LEU A 58 3.15 4.64 -10.53
C LEU A 58 2.78 5.80 -9.61
N ASN A 59 3.68 6.78 -9.40
CA ASN A 59 3.36 7.98 -8.66
C ASN A 59 2.36 8.86 -9.42
N ASP A 60 2.49 8.99 -10.74
CA ASP A 60 1.56 9.76 -11.57
C ASP A 60 0.18 9.07 -11.57
N THR A 61 0.14 7.74 -11.72
CA THR A 61 -1.10 6.95 -11.55
C THR A 61 -1.74 7.14 -10.16
N LEU A 62 -0.93 7.33 -9.12
CA LEU A 62 -1.42 7.63 -7.78
C LEU A 62 -1.95 9.07 -7.66
N ASP A 63 -1.40 10.03 -8.41
CA ASP A 63 -1.96 11.38 -8.49
C ASP A 63 -3.33 11.34 -9.17
N ASP A 64 -3.45 10.69 -10.34
CA ASP A 64 -4.72 10.52 -11.06
C ASP A 64 -5.78 9.87 -10.19
N LEU A 65 -5.40 8.82 -9.44
CA LEU A 65 -6.29 8.17 -8.48
C LEU A 65 -6.74 9.11 -7.37
N ILE A 66 -5.83 9.91 -6.79
CA ILE A 66 -6.17 10.85 -5.73
C ILE A 66 -7.14 11.93 -6.26
N GLU A 67 -6.88 12.47 -7.45
CA GLU A 67 -7.76 13.45 -8.10
C GLU A 67 -9.14 12.86 -8.40
N CYS A 68 -9.20 11.65 -8.98
CA CYS A 68 -10.46 10.96 -9.25
C CYS A 68 -11.26 10.69 -7.97
N LYS A 69 -10.59 10.35 -6.85
CA LYS A 69 -11.26 10.16 -5.55
C LYS A 69 -11.82 11.47 -5.00
N GLN A 70 -11.10 12.58 -5.15
CA GLN A 70 -11.61 13.90 -4.75
C GLN A 70 -12.82 14.30 -5.60
N ALA A 71 -12.75 14.07 -6.92
CA ALA A 71 -13.88 14.31 -7.82
C ALA A 71 -15.09 13.44 -7.44
N TYR A 72 -14.86 12.15 -7.18
CA TYR A 72 -15.89 11.22 -6.71
C TYR A 72 -16.60 11.76 -5.46
N ASP A 73 -15.84 12.20 -4.45
CA ASP A 73 -16.41 12.75 -3.22
C ASP A 73 -17.25 14.00 -3.46
N GLN A 74 -16.76 14.93 -4.28
CA GLN A 74 -17.49 16.14 -4.63
C GLN A 74 -18.80 15.83 -5.37
N ILE A 75 -18.79 14.86 -6.28
CA ILE A 75 -20.00 14.43 -7.01
C ILE A 75 -21.06 13.90 -6.04
N ILE A 76 -20.66 13.09 -5.05
CA ILE A 76 -21.58 12.56 -4.04
C ILE A 76 -22.11 13.67 -3.13
N GLU A 77 -21.22 14.51 -2.61
CA GLU A 77 -21.57 15.61 -1.68
C GLU A 77 -22.48 16.65 -2.31
N GLN A 78 -22.29 16.95 -3.60
CA GLN A 78 -23.05 17.96 -4.34
C GLN A 78 -24.21 17.35 -5.14
N HIS A 79 -24.44 16.04 -5.06
CA HIS A 79 -25.49 15.33 -5.79
C HIS A 79 -25.44 15.54 -7.31
N LEU A 80 -24.25 15.52 -7.91
CA LEU A 80 -24.03 15.82 -9.33
C LEU A 80 -24.03 14.59 -10.24
N THR A 81 -24.40 13.41 -9.74
CA THR A 81 -24.31 12.14 -10.45
C THR A 81 -25.04 12.11 -11.80
N ASP A 82 -26.17 12.81 -11.90
CA ASP A 82 -27.02 12.85 -13.09
C ASP A 82 -26.57 13.92 -14.11
N GLN A 83 -25.62 14.78 -13.74
CA GLN A 83 -25.12 15.88 -14.56
C GLN A 83 -23.79 15.56 -15.26
N LEU A 84 -23.20 14.39 -14.95
CA LEU A 84 -21.96 13.92 -15.56
C LEU A 84 -22.22 13.39 -16.96
N ASP A 85 -21.37 13.76 -17.91
CA ASP A 85 -21.31 13.07 -19.18
C ASP A 85 -20.75 11.65 -19.00
N GLU A 86 -21.10 10.75 -19.92
CA GLU A 86 -20.73 9.33 -19.85
C GLU A 86 -19.22 9.11 -19.85
N THR A 87 -18.42 10.01 -20.43
CA THR A 87 -16.96 9.89 -20.47
C THR A 87 -16.38 10.17 -19.10
N SER A 88 -16.69 11.34 -18.52
CA SER A 88 -16.23 11.73 -17.18
C SER A 88 -16.70 10.74 -16.11
N ARG A 89 -17.95 10.28 -16.22
CA ARG A 89 -18.50 9.23 -15.35
C ARG A 89 -17.65 7.97 -15.41
N LYS A 90 -17.33 7.49 -16.61
CA LYS A 90 -16.57 6.26 -16.79
C LYS A 90 -15.14 6.41 -16.26
N GLU A 91 -14.46 7.51 -16.58
CA GLU A 91 -13.08 7.76 -16.14
C GLU A 91 -12.96 7.74 -14.61
N ILE A 92 -13.87 8.44 -13.90
CA ILE A 92 -13.87 8.49 -12.44
C ILE A 92 -14.15 7.11 -11.85
N LEU A 93 -15.16 6.40 -12.36
CA LEU A 93 -15.57 5.09 -11.87
C LEU A 93 -14.50 4.02 -12.11
N ASP A 94 -13.90 4.00 -13.31
CA ASP A 94 -12.82 3.08 -13.67
C ASP A 94 -11.59 3.32 -12.77
N ALA A 95 -11.20 4.59 -12.55
CA ALA A 95 -10.05 4.94 -11.72
C ALA A 95 -10.21 4.50 -10.25
N VAL A 96 -11.41 4.68 -9.66
CA VAL A 96 -11.66 4.27 -8.26
C VAL A 96 -12.06 2.79 -8.13
N GLY A 97 -12.18 2.07 -9.23
CA GLY A 97 -12.58 0.66 -9.26
C GLY A 97 -14.04 0.43 -8.85
N ALA A 98 -14.95 1.36 -9.19
CA ALA A 98 -16.38 1.28 -8.89
C ALA A 98 -17.21 1.09 -10.16
N THR A 99 -18.40 0.49 -10.02
CA THR A 99 -19.36 0.34 -11.13
C THR A 99 -20.43 1.43 -11.14
N ASP A 100 -20.63 2.10 -10.01
CA ASP A 100 -21.57 3.19 -9.83
C ASP A 100 -21.17 4.07 -8.63
N PHE A 101 -21.92 5.15 -8.40
CA PHE A 101 -21.70 6.11 -7.31
C PHE A 101 -22.37 5.69 -5.99
N LYS A 102 -22.64 4.40 -5.76
CA LYS A 102 -23.28 3.97 -4.49
C LYS A 102 -22.30 3.78 -3.35
N ILE A 103 -21.01 3.66 -3.64
CA ILE A 103 -19.98 3.54 -2.61
C ILE A 103 -19.89 4.90 -1.92
N LYS A 104 -20.27 4.97 -0.64
CA LYS A 104 -20.25 6.23 0.13
C LYS A 104 -18.86 6.88 0.15
N SER A 105 -17.82 6.06 0.24
CA SER A 105 -16.44 6.52 0.40
C SER A 105 -15.47 5.43 -0.09
N PRO A 106 -14.93 5.52 -1.31
CA PRO A 106 -13.96 4.53 -1.79
C PRO A 106 -12.68 4.61 -0.96
N HIS A 107 -12.25 3.48 -0.41
CA HIS A 107 -10.98 3.34 0.33
C HIS A 107 -9.97 2.62 -0.55
N THR A 108 -8.71 3.04 -0.49
CA THR A 108 -7.63 2.42 -1.27
C THR A 108 -6.56 1.91 -0.33
N ILE A 109 -6.09 0.69 -0.58
CA ILE A 109 -4.90 0.14 0.08
C ILE A 109 -3.75 0.21 -0.92
N VAL A 110 -2.64 0.81 -0.51
CA VAL A 110 -1.39 0.82 -1.27
C VAL A 110 -0.35 0.06 -0.47
N LEU A 111 0.18 -1.01 -1.08
CA LEU A 111 1.20 -1.86 -0.49
C LEU A 111 2.53 -1.62 -1.19
N PHE A 112 3.53 -1.21 -0.42
CA PHE A 112 4.92 -1.15 -0.89
C PHE A 112 5.70 -2.32 -0.31
N ASP A 113 6.02 -3.29 -1.17
CA ASP A 113 7.03 -4.30 -0.85
C ASP A 113 8.43 -3.68 -0.97
N ASP A 114 9.29 -3.95 0.01
CA ASP A 114 10.59 -3.30 0.21
C ASP A 114 10.56 -1.75 0.03
N ALA A 115 9.76 -1.09 0.86
CA ALA A 115 9.53 0.35 0.75
C ALA A 115 10.79 1.21 1.02
N MET A 116 11.84 0.61 1.59
CA MET A 116 13.03 1.29 2.07
C MET A 116 13.74 2.08 0.97
N SER A 117 13.92 1.52 -0.22
CA SER A 117 14.61 2.24 -1.31
C SER A 117 13.82 3.40 -1.88
N ILE A 118 12.49 3.33 -1.82
CA ILE A 118 11.58 4.31 -2.42
C ILE A 118 11.54 5.58 -1.54
N PHE A 119 11.48 5.40 -0.21
CA PHE A 119 11.30 6.49 0.73
C PHE A 119 12.60 7.08 1.31
N LYS A 120 13.77 6.70 0.79
CA LYS A 120 15.05 7.36 1.11
C LYS A 120 15.09 8.82 0.65
N ASN A 121 14.43 9.13 -0.47
CA ASN A 121 14.43 10.47 -1.03
C ASN A 121 13.25 11.30 -0.49
N LYS A 122 13.52 12.17 0.49
CA LYS A 122 12.52 13.07 1.09
C LYS A 122 11.94 14.09 0.11
N MET A 123 12.64 14.37 -0.99
CA MET A 123 12.16 15.28 -2.03
C MET A 123 11.18 14.60 -2.99
N SER A 124 11.04 13.28 -2.93
CA SER A 124 10.11 12.57 -3.80
C SER A 124 8.66 12.99 -3.52
N PRO A 125 7.83 13.19 -4.57
CA PRO A 125 6.41 13.46 -4.40
C PRO A 125 5.71 12.38 -3.56
N LEU A 126 6.06 11.12 -3.78
CA LEU A 126 5.52 9.97 -3.07
C LEU A 126 5.77 10.02 -1.55
N PHE A 127 6.95 10.47 -1.12
CA PHE A 127 7.25 10.69 0.30
C PHE A 127 6.28 11.71 0.91
N LYS A 128 5.99 12.81 0.21
CA LYS A 128 5.05 13.83 0.69
C LYS A 128 3.61 13.31 0.76
N LYS A 129 3.22 12.38 -0.12
CA LYS A 129 1.88 11.78 -0.15
C LYS A 129 1.58 10.90 1.07
N LEU A 130 2.60 10.27 1.66
CA LEU A 130 2.43 9.47 2.89
C LEU A 130 1.75 10.29 4.01
N PHE A 131 2.08 11.59 4.11
CA PHE A 131 1.57 12.49 5.14
C PHE A 131 0.23 13.14 4.79
N LYS A 132 -0.33 12.87 3.60
CA LYS A 132 -1.62 13.40 3.12
C LYS A 132 -2.64 12.29 2.86
N ASN A 133 -2.48 11.14 3.52
CA ASN A 133 -3.23 9.91 3.28
C ASN A 133 -4.69 9.92 3.77
N ARG A 134 -4.99 10.71 4.81
CA ARG A 134 -6.33 10.76 5.45
C ARG A 134 -7.43 11.28 4.52
N GLN A 135 -7.21 12.41 3.84
CA GLN A 135 -8.20 13.01 2.94
C GLN A 135 -8.64 12.09 1.78
N PRO A 136 -7.71 11.53 0.98
CA PRO A 136 -8.08 10.61 -0.10
C PRO A 136 -8.44 9.19 0.40
N ARG A 137 -8.49 8.97 1.72
CA ARG A 137 -8.77 7.66 2.35
C ARG A 137 -7.91 6.54 1.76
N ILE A 138 -6.60 6.78 1.79
CA ILE A 138 -5.59 5.82 1.36
C ILE A 138 -4.88 5.28 2.60
N ILE A 139 -4.83 3.95 2.70
CA ILE A 139 -4.09 3.24 3.73
C ILE A 139 -2.80 2.73 3.09
N TYR A 140 -1.66 3.12 3.63
CA TYR A 140 -0.36 2.68 3.16
C TYR A 140 0.18 1.56 4.06
N PHE A 141 0.54 0.43 3.45
CA PHE A 141 1.33 -0.61 4.10
C PHE A 141 2.75 -0.55 3.55
N LEU A 142 3.73 -0.31 4.42
CA LEU A 142 5.14 -0.29 4.07
C LEU A 142 5.81 -1.55 4.63
N CYS A 143 6.12 -2.50 3.76
CA CYS A 143 6.88 -3.68 4.16
C CYS A 143 8.37 -3.34 4.18
N LEU A 144 9.00 -3.57 5.33
CA LEU A 144 10.39 -3.19 5.59
C LEU A 144 11.16 -4.37 6.17
N GLN A 145 12.39 -4.57 5.70
CA GLN A 145 13.31 -5.55 6.28
C GLN A 145 13.95 -5.06 7.59
N ASP A 146 14.02 -3.74 7.77
CA ASP A 146 14.54 -3.06 8.96
C ASP A 146 13.95 -1.64 9.06
N ILE A 147 13.79 -1.13 10.27
CA ILE A 147 13.30 0.23 10.57
C ILE A 147 14.43 1.28 10.54
N ILE A 148 15.70 0.88 10.69
CA ILE A 148 16.85 1.80 10.84
C ILE A 148 16.93 2.82 9.70
N GLY A 149 16.76 2.37 8.46
CA GLY A 149 16.92 3.22 7.27
C GLY A 149 15.73 4.13 6.97
N LEU A 150 14.61 3.98 7.69
CA LEU A 150 13.40 4.74 7.45
C LEU A 150 13.54 6.15 8.04
N ASP A 151 12.98 7.13 7.34
CA ASP A 151 13.04 8.52 7.81
C ASP A 151 12.29 8.72 9.13
N ALA A 152 12.84 9.57 10.00
CA ALA A 152 12.22 9.89 11.28
C ALA A 152 10.82 10.48 11.15
N ALA A 153 10.56 11.27 10.09
CA ALA A 153 9.23 11.83 9.86
C ALA A 153 8.21 10.73 9.56
N ILE A 154 8.59 9.67 8.84
CA ILE A 154 7.68 8.54 8.61
C ILE A 154 7.40 7.84 9.95
N LYS A 155 8.44 7.56 10.74
CA LYS A 155 8.31 6.90 12.05
C LYS A 155 7.43 7.67 13.04
N SER A 156 7.38 8.99 12.97
CA SER A 156 6.52 9.80 13.85
C SER A 156 5.07 9.86 13.40
N ASN A 157 4.77 9.45 12.16
CA ASN A 157 3.44 9.55 11.56
C ASN A 157 2.80 8.18 11.29
N VAL A 158 3.45 7.08 11.67
CA VAL A 158 2.81 5.76 11.58
C VAL A 158 1.75 5.61 12.67
N ASP A 159 0.56 5.19 12.27
CA ASP A 159 -0.52 4.89 13.23
C ASP A 159 -0.33 3.50 13.86
N SER A 160 0.31 2.56 13.14
CA SER A 160 0.60 1.23 13.66
C SER A 160 1.85 0.59 13.06
N ILE A 161 2.50 -0.28 13.83
CA ILE A 161 3.64 -1.10 13.40
C ILE A 161 3.35 -2.56 13.71
N TYR A 162 3.52 -3.41 12.70
CA TYR A 162 3.49 -4.86 12.82
C TYR A 162 4.94 -5.35 12.87
N PHE A 163 5.42 -5.73 14.06
CA PHE A 163 6.77 -6.20 14.27
C PHE A 163 6.80 -7.72 14.41
N PHE A 164 7.14 -8.39 13.31
CA PHE A 164 7.16 -9.84 13.22
C PHE A 164 8.29 -10.47 14.03
N GLY A 165 8.05 -11.70 14.51
CA GLY A 165 9.04 -12.51 15.23
C GLY A 165 10.29 -12.85 14.41
N ALA A 166 11.25 -13.53 15.06
CA ALA A 166 12.52 -14.03 14.50
C ALA A 166 13.68 -13.02 14.33
N PHE A 167 13.55 -11.77 14.76
CA PHE A 167 14.71 -10.89 14.91
C PHE A 167 15.50 -11.21 16.19
N ASN A 168 16.82 -11.02 16.12
CA ASN A 168 17.67 -11.16 17.29
C ASN A 168 17.50 -9.97 18.25
N ARG A 169 18.04 -10.09 19.46
CA ARG A 169 17.94 -9.05 20.50
C ARG A 169 18.52 -7.70 20.09
N GLN A 170 19.55 -7.68 19.23
CA GLN A 170 20.15 -6.44 18.74
C GLN A 170 19.15 -5.66 17.85
N LYS A 171 18.53 -6.34 16.89
CA LYS A 171 17.51 -5.75 16.02
C LYS A 171 16.25 -5.36 16.80
N PHE A 172 15.81 -6.18 17.75
CA PHE A 172 14.72 -5.82 18.66
C PHE A 172 15.03 -4.53 19.43
N ASN A 173 16.23 -4.41 20.01
CA ASN A 173 16.61 -3.20 20.75
C ASN A 173 16.56 -1.96 19.84
N LEU A 174 17.07 -2.07 18.61
CA LEU A 174 17.03 -0.99 17.64
C LEU A 174 15.60 -0.58 17.28
N PHE A 175 14.71 -1.55 17.11
CA PHE A 175 13.28 -1.31 16.92
C PHE A 175 12.65 -0.60 18.13
N PHE A 176 12.87 -1.11 19.34
CA PHE A 176 12.31 -0.57 20.57
C PHE A 176 12.67 0.90 20.76
N TYR A 177 13.96 1.25 20.61
CA TYR A 177 14.43 2.63 20.80
C TYR A 177 13.94 3.59 19.70
N GLN A 178 13.63 3.09 18.50
CA GLN A 178 13.15 3.93 17.39
C GLN A 178 11.63 4.09 17.36
N SER A 179 10.90 3.23 18.09
CA SER A 179 9.45 3.15 18.04
C SER A 179 8.77 3.80 19.26
N SER A 180 9.54 4.43 20.16
CA SER A 180 9.05 5.18 21.33
C SER A 180 7.97 4.45 22.12
N ILE A 181 8.15 3.15 22.36
CA ILE A 181 7.14 2.30 22.99
C ILE A 181 7.14 2.53 24.51
N PRO A 182 6.01 2.89 25.15
CA PRO A 182 5.94 3.25 26.57
C PRO A 182 5.79 2.02 27.49
N ILE A 183 6.56 0.96 27.24
CA ILE A 183 6.62 -0.26 28.07
C ILE A 183 8.07 -0.55 28.42
N ASP A 184 8.32 -1.30 29.50
CA ASP A 184 9.67 -1.75 29.78
C ASP A 184 10.21 -2.65 28.64
N LYS A 185 11.48 -2.44 28.30
CA LYS A 185 12.14 -3.14 27.20
C LYS A 185 12.25 -4.64 27.45
N GLU A 186 12.57 -5.05 28.68
CA GLU A 186 12.75 -6.46 29.03
C GLU A 186 11.40 -7.17 29.09
N GLU A 187 10.37 -6.48 29.59
CA GLU A 187 8.99 -6.94 29.52
C GLU A 187 8.56 -7.20 28.07
N LEU A 188 8.74 -6.24 27.16
CA LEU A 188 8.38 -6.43 25.76
C LEU A 188 9.23 -7.49 25.06
N TRP A 189 10.51 -7.60 25.39
CA TRP A 189 11.40 -8.64 24.86
C TRP A 189 10.91 -10.05 25.25
N SER A 190 10.45 -10.21 26.50
CA SER A 190 9.94 -11.49 27.00
C SER A 190 8.70 -11.97 26.26
N GLN A 191 7.86 -11.04 25.78
CA GLN A 191 6.72 -11.32 24.92
C GLN A 191 7.16 -11.59 23.48
N TYR A 192 8.07 -10.77 22.95
CA TYR A 192 8.55 -10.87 21.58
C TYR A 192 9.22 -12.22 21.26
N VAL A 193 10.04 -12.73 22.18
CA VAL A 193 10.76 -14.00 21.97
C VAL A 193 9.84 -15.22 21.90
N GLN A 194 8.59 -15.09 22.37
CA GLN A 194 7.59 -16.15 22.33
C GLN A 194 6.85 -16.20 20.99
N LEU A 195 6.99 -15.19 20.12
CA LEU A 195 6.30 -15.14 18.84
C LEU A 195 6.74 -16.28 17.91
N ALA A 196 5.77 -16.95 17.31
CA ALA A 196 5.98 -17.89 16.22
C ALA A 196 6.28 -17.17 14.88
N LYS A 197 6.68 -17.94 13.85
CA LYS A 197 7.17 -17.44 12.54
C LYS A 197 6.19 -16.52 11.78
N ARG A 198 4.91 -16.47 12.16
CA ARG A 198 3.87 -15.65 11.51
C ARG A 198 3.17 -14.69 12.47
N GLU A 199 3.53 -14.75 13.74
CA GLU A 199 2.96 -13.85 14.74
C GLU A 199 3.73 -12.53 14.74
N ALA A 200 3.03 -11.47 15.09
CA ALA A 200 3.59 -10.13 15.19
C ALA A 200 3.18 -9.45 16.49
N LEU A 201 4.10 -8.64 17.02
CA LEU A 201 3.72 -7.57 17.94
C LEU A 201 3.10 -6.45 17.14
N LEU A 202 1.82 -6.21 17.35
CA LEU A 202 1.14 -5.02 16.85
C LEU A 202 1.28 -3.90 17.88
N VAL A 203 1.96 -2.84 17.48
CA VAL A 203 2.03 -1.57 18.20
C VAL A 203 1.08 -0.60 17.52
N LYS A 204 0.14 -0.03 18.26
CA LYS A 204 -0.81 0.99 17.78
C LYS A 204 -0.63 2.28 18.55
N TYR A 205 -0.43 3.37 17.84
CA TYR A 205 -0.32 4.71 18.42
C TYR A 205 -1.68 5.39 18.34
N ASN A 206 -2.35 5.54 19.49
CA ASN A 206 -3.64 6.24 19.58
C ASN A 206 -3.44 7.57 20.32
N GLU A 207 -4.43 8.46 20.22
CA GLU A 207 -4.45 9.73 20.97
C GLU A 207 -4.39 9.51 22.49
N ASP A 208 -4.98 8.41 22.97
CA ASP A 208 -5.03 8.02 24.39
C ASP A 208 -3.77 7.27 24.87
N GLY A 209 -2.80 7.02 23.97
CA GLY A 209 -1.57 6.30 24.28
C GLY A 209 -1.28 5.14 23.32
N THR A 210 -0.15 4.47 23.55
CA THR A 210 0.28 3.32 22.74
C THR A 210 -0.29 2.02 23.29
N THR A 211 -0.91 1.21 22.43
CA THR A 211 -1.39 -0.13 22.78
C THR A 211 -0.55 -1.20 22.07
N ILE A 212 -0.34 -2.34 22.74
CA ILE A 212 0.47 -3.45 22.24
C ILE A 212 -0.36 -4.72 22.33
N SER A 213 -0.36 -5.52 21.27
CA SER A 213 -1.05 -6.81 21.24
C SER A 213 -0.31 -7.80 20.35
N VAL A 214 -0.47 -9.10 20.62
CA VAL A 214 0.00 -10.15 19.72
C VAL A 214 -1.08 -10.43 18.68
N ILE A 215 -0.69 -10.48 17.42
CA ILE A 215 -1.57 -10.91 16.31
C ILE A 215 -1.08 -12.25 15.78
N GLN A 216 -2.03 -13.16 15.56
CA GLN A 216 -1.84 -14.52 15.05
C GLN A 216 -2.30 -14.66 13.60
#